data_AF-A0A9W6QNP8-F1
#
_entry.id   AF-A0A9W6QNP8-F1
#
_cell.length_a   1.000
_cell.length_b   1.000
_cell.length_c   1.000
_cell.angle_alpha   90.00
_cell.angle_beta   90.00
_cell.angle_gamma   90.00
#
_symmetry.space_group_name_H-M   'P 1'
#
loop_
_entity.id
_entity.type
_entity.pdbx_description
1 polymer ?
#
loop_
_entity_poly.entity_id
_entity_poly.type
_entity_poly.pdbx_seq_one_letter_code
_entity_poly.pdbx_strand_id
1 'polypeptide(L)'
;MGAMRTPDRETRGSVALLAARLTEAAALGPGAALDRVDQVAAHGADLATAASAASLSRALELLWQRGWLPGEAVAAVPKPLTGLVTAAIGHECRRYPASRLHPTWRSQLASLDATPLALASPLVPALCLVVELVGVLMALPQLPRIVPGPCESDAPTGRSGVDPRVMAKVRGLLTKAESTPFAAEAEALSAKAQELMSRYAFEQAVTTADHPQQATARRLWLTGPYQAPKAQLVDAVATANRCRSVFYPRLGCVGLVGHDTDLEITELLATSLATQSTRALTHAPGRTRAYRHAFLVAYAHRVHQRLLTATATVRPTSTALVPVLTSREAAVDAKFTALFPGIRTRRTTATNPSGWQAGLAAADQADLHPHRRVAS
;
A
#
# COMPACT_ATOMS: atom_id res chain seq x y z
N MET A 1 11.31 -54.88 -17.65
CA MET A 1 10.61 -53.60 -17.84
C MET A 1 10.16 -53.10 -16.47
N GLY A 2 11.10 -52.62 -15.66
CA GLY A 2 10.91 -52.35 -14.24
C GLY A 2 11.37 -50.94 -13.87
N ALA A 3 10.43 -50.19 -13.29
CA ALA A 3 10.58 -49.09 -12.34
C ALA A 3 11.80 -48.16 -12.47
N MET A 4 11.62 -47.02 -13.16
CA MET A 4 12.48 -45.84 -13.01
C MET A 4 11.64 -44.57 -12.79
N ARG A 5 10.62 -44.66 -11.92
CA ARG A 5 9.64 -43.59 -11.61
C ARG A 5 9.46 -43.27 -10.10
N THR A 6 10.37 -43.71 -9.22
CA THR A 6 10.09 -43.80 -7.77
C THR A 6 10.70 -42.72 -6.85
N PRO A 7 11.96 -42.25 -6.97
CA PRO A 7 12.55 -41.40 -5.93
C PRO A 7 11.95 -39.99 -5.87
N ASP A 8 11.74 -39.33 -7.02
CA ASP A 8 11.16 -37.98 -7.08
C ASP A 8 9.69 -37.95 -6.61
N ARG A 9 8.94 -39.03 -6.83
CA ARG A 9 7.55 -39.14 -6.37
C ARG A 9 7.46 -39.34 -4.85
N GLU A 10 8.36 -40.14 -4.28
CA GLU A 10 8.45 -40.34 -2.82
C GLU A 10 8.90 -39.06 -2.12
N THR A 11 9.93 -38.37 -2.64
CA THR A 11 10.36 -37.08 -2.08
C THR A 11 9.25 -36.05 -2.14
N ARG A 12 8.53 -35.91 -3.27
CA ARG A 12 7.37 -35.01 -3.37
C ARG A 12 6.24 -35.38 -2.39
N GLY A 13 5.99 -36.67 -2.20
CA GLY A 13 5.01 -37.17 -1.22
C GLY A 13 5.38 -36.76 0.21
N SER A 14 6.65 -36.91 0.58
CA SER A 14 7.18 -36.49 1.87
C SER A 14 7.09 -34.97 2.07
N VAL A 15 7.45 -34.16 1.07
CA VAL A 15 7.33 -32.70 1.16
C VAL A 15 5.88 -32.26 1.38
N ALA A 16 4.92 -32.83 0.65
CA ALA A 16 3.52 -32.50 0.81
C ALA A 16 2.97 -32.82 2.21
N LEU A 17 3.36 -33.99 2.76
CA LEU A 17 2.98 -34.39 4.11
C LEU A 17 3.56 -33.43 5.17
N LEU A 18 4.84 -33.09 5.07
CA LEU A 18 5.50 -32.18 6.01
C LEU A 18 4.94 -30.75 5.91
N ALA A 19 4.60 -30.29 4.70
CA ALA A 19 3.93 -29.00 4.49
C ALA A 19 2.53 -28.96 5.14
N ALA A 20 1.78 -30.05 5.02
CA ALA A 20 0.48 -30.19 5.68
C ALA A 20 0.63 -30.11 7.21
N ARG A 21 1.66 -30.75 7.79
CA ARG A 21 1.96 -30.63 9.22
C ARG A 21 2.25 -29.19 9.64
N LEU A 22 3.04 -28.43 8.87
CA LEU A 22 3.28 -27.01 9.18
C LEU A 22 1.99 -26.18 9.12
N THR A 23 1.10 -26.50 8.19
CA THR A 23 -0.21 -25.82 8.08
C THR A 23 -1.13 -26.17 9.25
N GLU A 24 -1.18 -27.44 9.65
CA GLU A 24 -1.93 -27.88 10.83
C GLU A 24 -1.39 -27.24 12.11
N ALA A 25 -0.06 -27.16 12.26
CA ALA A 25 0.59 -26.51 13.39
C ALA A 25 0.13 -25.05 13.53
N ALA A 26 -0.01 -24.34 12.39
CA ALA A 26 -0.47 -22.95 12.37
C ALA A 26 -1.94 -22.82 12.81
N ALA A 27 -2.76 -23.86 12.62
CA ALA A 27 -4.17 -23.87 12.98
C ALA A 27 -4.44 -24.26 14.46
N LEU A 28 -3.55 -25.02 15.09
CA LEU A 28 -3.81 -25.71 16.37
C LEU A 28 -3.25 -24.99 17.62
N GLY A 29 -2.63 -23.82 17.46
CA GLY A 29 -2.06 -23.04 18.56
C GLY A 29 -0.70 -23.57 19.08
N PRO A 30 -0.04 -22.85 20.01
CA PRO A 30 1.40 -23.00 20.26
C PRO A 30 1.85 -24.37 20.81
N GLY A 31 1.01 -25.06 21.60
CA GLY A 31 1.36 -26.36 22.18
C GLY A 31 1.42 -27.51 21.16
N ALA A 32 0.37 -27.66 20.36
CA ALA A 32 0.29 -28.69 19.32
C ALA A 32 1.14 -28.38 18.06
N ALA A 33 1.67 -27.16 17.98
CA ALA A 33 2.58 -26.73 16.93
C ALA A 33 3.99 -27.31 17.12
N LEU A 34 4.47 -27.41 18.37
CA LEU A 34 5.86 -27.80 18.65
C LEU A 34 6.14 -29.25 18.23
N ASP A 35 5.26 -30.19 18.58
CA ASP A 35 5.41 -31.61 18.18
C ASP A 35 5.50 -31.78 16.66
N ARG A 36 4.71 -31.00 15.90
CA ARG A 36 4.73 -31.02 14.42
C ARG A 36 6.00 -30.39 13.87
N VAL A 37 6.47 -29.30 14.49
CA VAL A 37 7.73 -28.65 14.13
C VAL A 37 8.91 -29.59 14.36
N ASP A 38 8.96 -30.29 15.51
CA ASP A 38 10.02 -31.26 15.81
C ASP A 38 10.03 -32.42 14.81
N GLN A 39 8.85 -32.93 14.46
CA GLN A 39 8.72 -33.95 13.42
C GLN A 39 9.25 -33.48 12.08
N VAL A 40 9.01 -32.23 11.67
CA VAL A 40 9.53 -31.67 10.41
C VAL A 40 11.05 -31.45 10.51
N ALA A 41 11.55 -30.93 11.63
CA ALA A 41 12.97 -30.70 11.86
C ALA A 41 13.79 -32.00 11.80
N ALA A 42 13.24 -33.13 12.27
CA ALA A 42 13.88 -34.44 12.25
C ALA A 42 14.20 -34.95 10.83
N HIS A 43 13.57 -34.41 9.78
CA HIS A 43 13.82 -34.80 8.39
C HIS A 43 14.98 -34.02 7.75
N GLY A 44 15.65 -33.13 8.50
CA GLY A 44 16.79 -32.36 8.04
C GLY A 44 16.42 -31.06 7.31
N ALA A 45 17.42 -30.22 7.08
CA ALA A 45 17.25 -28.84 6.62
C ALA A 45 16.62 -28.74 5.22
N ASP A 46 17.00 -29.64 4.31
CA ASP A 46 16.53 -29.61 2.91
C ASP A 46 15.04 -29.91 2.80
N LEU A 47 14.58 -31.00 3.44
CA LEU A 47 13.17 -31.37 3.47
C LEU A 47 12.33 -30.37 4.27
N ALA A 48 12.85 -29.84 5.39
CA ALA A 48 12.19 -28.81 6.16
C ALA A 48 12.02 -27.50 5.36
N THR A 49 13.04 -27.09 4.60
CA THR A 49 12.98 -25.90 3.73
C THR A 49 11.98 -26.11 2.59
N ALA A 50 12.00 -27.28 1.93
CA ALA A 50 11.04 -27.60 0.88
C ALA A 50 9.60 -27.66 1.39
N ALA A 51 9.36 -28.24 2.58
CA ALA A 51 8.06 -28.28 3.23
C ALA A 51 7.56 -26.87 3.60
N SER A 52 8.46 -26.02 4.10
CA SER A 52 8.16 -24.62 4.42
C SER A 52 7.77 -23.84 3.15
N ALA A 53 8.52 -24.02 2.07
CA ALA A 53 8.20 -23.42 0.77
C ALA A 53 6.82 -23.84 0.28
N ALA A 54 6.51 -25.15 0.30
CA ALA A 54 5.23 -25.67 -0.15
C ALA A 54 4.05 -25.15 0.72
N SER A 55 4.21 -25.11 2.04
CA SER A 55 3.19 -24.58 2.97
C SER A 55 2.93 -23.09 2.75
N LEU A 56 4.00 -22.28 2.66
CA LEU A 56 3.90 -20.84 2.45
C LEU A 56 3.35 -20.49 1.06
N SER A 57 3.78 -21.21 0.01
CA SER A 57 3.23 -21.08 -1.34
C SER A 57 1.71 -21.27 -1.34
N ARG A 58 1.21 -22.30 -0.64
CA ARG A 58 -0.23 -22.56 -0.53
C ARG A 58 -0.95 -21.44 0.22
N ALA A 59 -0.39 -20.95 1.31
CA ALA A 59 -0.96 -19.83 2.06
C ALA A 59 -1.00 -18.53 1.23
N LEU A 60 0.05 -18.25 0.46
CA LEU A 60 0.14 -17.09 -0.43
C LEU A 60 -0.83 -17.19 -1.60
N GLU A 61 -0.97 -18.36 -2.24
CA GLU A 61 -1.96 -18.58 -3.30
C GLU A 61 -3.39 -18.23 -2.82
N LEU A 62 -3.77 -18.70 -1.63
CA LEU A 62 -5.06 -18.37 -1.01
C LEU A 62 -5.15 -16.88 -0.62
N LEU A 63 -4.04 -16.25 -0.28
CA LEU A 63 -3.98 -14.82 0.01
C LEU A 63 -4.22 -13.97 -1.24
N TRP A 64 -3.63 -14.35 -2.38
CA TRP A 64 -3.87 -13.70 -3.68
C TRP A 64 -5.32 -13.80 -4.10
N GLN A 65 -5.95 -14.97 -3.92
CA GLN A 65 -7.38 -15.16 -4.15
C GLN A 65 -8.25 -14.29 -3.23
N ARG A 66 -7.76 -13.93 -2.04
CA ARG A 66 -8.41 -12.98 -1.11
C ARG A 66 -8.14 -11.50 -1.45
N GLY A 67 -7.51 -11.22 -2.58
CA GLY A 67 -7.37 -9.86 -3.14
C GLY A 67 -6.18 -9.06 -2.64
N TRP A 68 -5.21 -9.72 -2.02
CA TRP A 68 -3.96 -9.10 -1.55
C TRP A 68 -2.93 -8.98 -2.67
N LEU A 69 -2.00 -8.02 -2.51
CA LEU A 69 -0.83 -7.86 -3.38
C LEU A 69 0.48 -8.16 -2.64
N PRO A 70 1.59 -8.44 -3.36
CA PRO A 70 2.89 -8.75 -2.76
C PRO A 70 3.36 -7.76 -1.70
N GLY A 71 3.40 -6.46 -2.03
CA GLY A 71 3.86 -5.43 -1.10
C GLY A 71 2.94 -5.27 0.12
N GLU A 72 1.65 -5.56 -0.05
CA GLU A 72 0.67 -5.50 1.03
C GLU A 72 0.81 -6.67 2.00
N ALA A 73 1.11 -7.87 1.49
CA ALA A 73 1.41 -9.03 2.31
C ALA A 73 2.65 -8.76 3.18
N VAL A 74 3.69 -8.13 2.63
CA VAL A 74 4.88 -7.73 3.39
C VAL A 74 4.53 -6.68 4.47
N ALA A 75 3.70 -5.69 4.14
CA ALA A 75 3.30 -4.65 5.08
C ALA A 75 2.37 -5.14 6.21
N ALA A 76 1.65 -6.24 6.00
CA ALA A 76 0.68 -6.78 6.95
C ALA A 76 1.28 -7.71 8.01
N VAL A 77 2.48 -8.24 7.79
CA VAL A 77 3.11 -9.15 8.75
C VAL A 77 3.91 -8.39 9.82
N PRO A 78 4.06 -8.95 11.03
CA PRO A 78 4.99 -8.45 12.03
C PRO A 78 6.43 -8.32 11.51
N LYS A 79 7.15 -7.32 12.00
CA LYS A 79 8.54 -7.02 11.60
C LYS A 79 9.50 -8.23 11.64
N PRO A 80 9.44 -9.14 12.63
CA PRO A 80 10.29 -10.34 12.63
C PRO A 80 10.07 -11.28 11.44
N LEU A 81 8.87 -11.27 10.84
CA LEU A 81 8.50 -12.16 9.75
C LEU A 81 8.70 -11.54 8.36
N THR A 82 9.04 -10.24 8.27
CA THR A 82 9.16 -9.50 7.01
C THR A 82 10.18 -10.13 6.06
N GLY A 83 11.33 -10.59 6.56
CA GLY A 83 12.33 -11.28 5.73
C GLY A 83 11.81 -12.61 5.18
N LEU A 84 11.15 -13.40 6.03
CA LEU A 84 10.61 -14.71 5.66
C LEU A 84 9.48 -14.60 4.63
N VAL A 85 8.53 -13.67 4.82
CA VAL A 85 7.44 -13.47 3.85
C VAL A 85 7.97 -12.94 2.51
N THR A 86 9.00 -12.09 2.52
CA THR A 86 9.60 -11.56 1.29
C THR A 86 10.27 -12.69 0.49
N ALA A 87 11.04 -13.56 1.17
CA ALA A 87 11.64 -14.74 0.54
C ALA A 87 10.57 -15.73 0.02
N ALA A 88 9.49 -15.94 0.78
CA ALA A 88 8.38 -16.81 0.37
C ALA A 88 7.63 -16.27 -0.86
N ILE A 89 7.37 -14.95 -0.91
CA ILE A 89 6.77 -14.28 -2.07
C ILE A 89 7.67 -14.42 -3.29
N GLY A 90 8.97 -14.19 -3.14
CA GLY A 90 9.94 -14.39 -4.23
C GLY A 90 9.98 -15.83 -4.73
N HIS A 91 9.92 -16.80 -3.82
CA HIS A 91 9.83 -18.22 -4.18
C HIS A 91 8.56 -18.54 -4.97
N GLU A 92 7.39 -18.14 -4.47
CA GLU A 92 6.10 -18.44 -5.09
C GLU A 92 5.93 -17.73 -6.43
N CYS A 93 6.32 -16.45 -6.52
CA CYS A 93 6.08 -15.66 -7.73
C CYS A 93 6.95 -16.07 -8.93
N ARG A 94 8.05 -16.81 -8.71
CA ARG A 94 8.83 -17.42 -9.82
C ARG A 94 8.03 -18.43 -10.65
N ARG A 95 6.92 -18.93 -10.14
CA ARG A 95 6.03 -19.87 -10.83
C ARG A 95 5.15 -19.17 -11.87
N TYR A 96 4.98 -17.86 -11.78
CA TYR A 96 4.14 -17.07 -12.66
C TYR A 96 4.97 -16.43 -13.77
N PRO A 97 4.61 -16.62 -15.06
CA PRO A 97 5.27 -15.90 -16.15
C PRO A 97 5.07 -14.39 -15.99
N ALA A 98 6.15 -13.61 -16.07
CA ALA A 98 6.09 -12.15 -15.89
C ALA A 98 5.13 -11.45 -16.87
N SER A 99 4.95 -12.01 -18.08
CA SER A 99 4.00 -11.52 -19.08
C SER A 99 2.53 -11.65 -18.66
N ARG A 100 2.21 -12.55 -17.73
CA ARG A 100 0.85 -12.72 -17.17
C ARG A 100 0.60 -11.88 -15.92
N LEU A 101 1.62 -11.24 -15.37
CA LEU A 101 1.48 -10.41 -14.17
C LEU A 101 1.06 -8.99 -14.52
N HIS A 102 0.03 -8.51 -13.82
CA HIS A 102 -0.40 -7.12 -13.87
C HIS A 102 0.79 -6.16 -13.61
N PRO A 103 0.88 -4.98 -14.26
CA PRO A 103 1.99 -4.04 -14.06
C PRO A 103 2.28 -3.70 -12.59
N THR A 104 1.25 -3.51 -11.75
CA THR A 104 1.39 -3.28 -10.31
C THR A 104 2.11 -4.42 -9.59
N TRP A 105 1.78 -5.67 -9.93
CA TRP A 105 2.46 -6.85 -9.39
C TRP A 105 3.94 -6.83 -9.75
N ARG A 106 4.26 -6.60 -11.02
CA ARG A 106 5.64 -6.52 -11.50
C ARG A 106 6.43 -5.41 -10.78
N SER A 107 5.84 -4.24 -10.63
CA SER A 107 6.45 -3.11 -9.92
C SER A 107 6.74 -3.46 -8.45
N GLN A 108 5.76 -4.04 -7.75
CA GLN A 108 5.94 -4.44 -6.35
C GLN A 108 7.01 -5.53 -6.22
N LEU A 109 6.96 -6.58 -7.04
CA LEU A 109 7.95 -7.65 -7.01
C LEU A 109 9.36 -7.15 -7.32
N ALA A 110 9.52 -6.19 -8.25
CA ALA A 110 10.81 -5.58 -8.54
C ALA A 110 11.35 -4.73 -7.37
N SER A 111 10.46 -4.16 -6.54
CA SER A 111 10.85 -3.43 -5.34
C SER A 111 11.15 -4.33 -4.13
N LEU A 112 10.75 -5.61 -4.18
CA LEU A 112 11.08 -6.57 -3.15
C LEU A 112 12.48 -7.13 -3.39
N ASP A 113 13.38 -6.91 -2.43
CA ASP A 113 14.71 -7.53 -2.43
C ASP A 113 14.62 -8.98 -1.94
N ALA A 114 13.98 -9.83 -2.74
CA ALA A 114 13.66 -11.20 -2.35
C ALA A 114 14.89 -12.11 -2.41
N THR A 115 15.33 -12.55 -1.24
CA THR A 115 16.36 -13.59 -1.10
C THR A 115 15.78 -14.99 -1.29
N PRO A 116 16.61 -15.99 -1.63
CA PRO A 116 16.18 -17.38 -1.63
C PRO A 116 15.62 -17.80 -0.26
N LEU A 117 14.48 -18.48 -0.26
CA LEU A 117 13.92 -19.07 0.96
C LEU A 117 14.83 -20.19 1.46
N ALA A 118 15.46 -19.98 2.62
CA ALA A 118 16.29 -20.95 3.31
C ALA A 118 16.04 -20.86 4.83
N LEU A 119 15.96 -22.01 5.51
CA LEU A 119 15.83 -22.04 6.96
C LEU A 119 17.20 -21.89 7.63
N ALA A 120 17.28 -20.99 8.61
CA ALA A 120 18.47 -20.86 9.45
C ALA A 120 18.54 -22.00 10.47
N SER A 121 19.76 -22.42 10.82
CA SER A 121 19.99 -23.27 11.99
C SER A 121 19.92 -22.42 13.27
N PRO A 122 19.36 -22.94 14.37
CA PRO A 122 18.69 -24.23 14.51
C PRO A 122 17.29 -24.28 13.85
N LEU A 123 16.92 -25.44 13.28
CA LEU A 123 15.71 -25.60 12.46
C LEU A 123 14.40 -25.36 13.22
N VAL A 124 14.31 -25.81 14.48
CA VAL A 124 13.06 -25.72 15.27
C VAL A 124 12.60 -24.26 15.42
N PRO A 125 13.43 -23.31 15.91
CA PRO A 125 13.06 -21.89 15.91
C PRO A 125 12.71 -21.31 14.54
N ALA A 126 13.43 -21.70 13.47
CA ALA A 126 13.13 -21.23 12.12
C ALA A 126 11.76 -21.73 11.62
N LEU A 127 11.41 -22.99 11.91
CA LEU A 127 10.12 -23.58 11.60
C LEU A 127 8.99 -22.98 12.44
N CYS A 128 9.23 -22.59 13.69
CA CYS A 128 8.25 -21.83 14.47
C CYS A 128 7.89 -20.50 13.79
N LEU A 129 8.86 -19.78 13.21
CA LEU A 129 8.59 -18.56 12.43
C LEU A 129 7.78 -18.86 11.15
N VAL A 130 8.01 -20.00 10.50
CA VAL A 130 7.20 -20.46 9.35
C VAL A 130 5.76 -20.72 9.78
N VAL A 131 5.55 -21.44 10.88
CA VAL A 131 4.23 -21.73 11.44
C VAL A 131 3.51 -20.44 11.82
N GLU A 132 4.21 -19.51 12.49
CA GLU A 132 3.68 -18.19 12.83
C GLU A 132 3.26 -17.42 11.57
N LEU A 133 4.12 -17.39 10.55
CA LEU A 133 3.82 -16.71 9.29
C LEU A 133 2.60 -17.34 8.59
N VAL A 134 2.52 -18.66 8.48
CA VAL A 134 1.35 -19.33 7.91
C VAL A 134 0.08 -18.93 8.66
N GLY A 135 0.12 -18.94 10.01
CA GLY A 135 -1.00 -18.52 10.85
C GLY A 135 -1.43 -17.07 10.59
N VAL A 136 -0.46 -16.14 10.51
CA VAL A 136 -0.71 -14.74 10.16
C VAL A 136 -1.36 -14.61 8.79
N LEU A 137 -0.81 -15.24 7.75
CA LEU A 137 -1.34 -15.18 6.39
C LEU A 137 -2.76 -15.77 6.31
N MET A 138 -3.04 -16.86 7.03
CA MET A 138 -4.37 -17.46 7.10
C MET A 138 -5.39 -16.55 7.80
N ALA A 139 -4.97 -15.81 8.82
CA ALA A 139 -5.84 -14.90 9.59
C ALA A 139 -6.17 -13.59 8.87
N LEU A 140 -5.45 -13.22 7.80
CA LEU A 140 -5.72 -11.99 7.05
C LEU A 140 -7.13 -11.99 6.43
N PRO A 141 -7.87 -10.86 6.47
CA PRO A 141 -9.22 -10.79 5.94
C PRO A 141 -9.25 -10.86 4.41
N GLN A 142 -10.44 -11.14 3.86
CA GLN A 142 -10.71 -10.91 2.45
C GLN A 142 -10.74 -9.39 2.18
N LEU A 143 -10.10 -8.99 1.09
CA LEU A 143 -10.10 -7.62 0.62
C LEU A 143 -10.73 -7.51 -0.77
N PRO A 144 -11.32 -6.35 -1.12
CA PRO A 144 -11.73 -6.09 -2.49
C PRO A 144 -10.53 -6.22 -3.43
N ARG A 145 -10.74 -6.97 -4.54
CA ARG A 145 -9.74 -7.15 -5.59
C ARG A 145 -9.59 -5.85 -6.38
N ILE A 146 -8.42 -5.22 -6.25
CA ILE A 146 -8.11 -3.94 -6.93
C ILE A 146 -7.43 -4.14 -8.29
N VAL A 147 -6.66 -5.22 -8.43
CA VAL A 147 -6.08 -5.68 -9.70
C VAL A 147 -6.25 -7.21 -9.79
N PRO A 148 -6.25 -7.79 -11.01
CA PRO A 148 -6.35 -9.24 -11.17
C PRO A 148 -5.21 -10.00 -10.47
N GLY A 149 -5.52 -11.22 -10.04
CA GLY A 149 -4.53 -12.15 -9.49
C GLY A 149 -3.59 -12.73 -10.57
N PRO A 150 -2.48 -13.36 -10.19
CA PRO A 150 -1.48 -13.88 -11.13
C PRO A 150 -1.98 -15.03 -12.02
N CYS A 151 -3.07 -15.69 -11.62
CA CYS A 151 -3.70 -16.79 -12.37
C CYS A 151 -4.91 -16.33 -13.21
N GLU A 152 -5.28 -15.06 -13.14
CA GLU A 152 -6.45 -14.52 -13.83
C GLU A 152 -6.01 -13.85 -15.14
N SER A 153 -6.79 -14.06 -16.21
CA SER A 153 -6.53 -13.37 -17.48
C SER A 153 -7.08 -11.95 -17.38
N ASP A 154 -6.22 -10.97 -17.62
CA ASP A 154 -6.64 -9.58 -17.74
C ASP A 154 -7.37 -9.40 -19.08
N ALA A 155 -8.54 -8.75 -19.07
CA ALA A 155 -8.98 -8.07 -20.28
C ALA A 155 -7.99 -6.91 -20.52
N PRO A 156 -7.57 -6.59 -21.75
CA PRO A 156 -6.69 -5.46 -21.99
C PRO A 156 -7.39 -4.18 -21.53
N THR A 157 -7.12 -3.78 -20.30
CA THR A 157 -7.45 -2.45 -19.81
C THR A 157 -6.56 -1.51 -20.62
N GLY A 158 -7.21 -0.70 -21.46
CA GLY A 158 -6.51 0.27 -22.31
C GLY A 158 -5.54 1.08 -21.46
N ARG A 159 -4.36 1.37 -22.02
CA ARG A 159 -3.26 2.08 -21.37
C ARG A 159 -3.73 3.43 -20.78
N SER A 160 -4.27 3.44 -19.56
CA SER A 160 -4.58 4.65 -18.77
C SER A 160 -3.48 4.98 -17.76
N GLY A 161 -2.34 4.29 -17.82
CA GLY A 161 -1.21 4.58 -16.95
C GLY A 161 -0.62 5.96 -17.24
N VAL A 162 -0.21 6.66 -16.18
CA VAL A 162 0.57 7.90 -16.29
C VAL A 162 1.85 7.63 -17.09
N ASP A 163 2.21 8.50 -18.05
CA ASP A 163 3.42 8.34 -18.86
C ASP A 163 4.64 8.19 -17.93
N PRO A 164 5.38 7.06 -18.01
CA PRO A 164 6.55 6.82 -17.18
C PRO A 164 7.59 7.93 -17.25
N ARG A 165 7.69 8.65 -18.38
CA ARG A 165 8.62 9.78 -18.56
C ARG A 165 8.21 10.99 -17.75
N VAL A 166 6.92 11.32 -17.76
CA VAL A 166 6.34 12.39 -16.94
C VAL A 166 6.58 12.05 -15.46
N MET A 167 6.36 10.80 -15.04
CA MET A 167 6.61 10.38 -13.66
C MET A 167 8.09 10.35 -13.28
N ALA A 168 8.98 9.92 -14.18
CA ALA A 168 10.42 10.00 -13.93
C ALA A 168 10.87 11.45 -13.74
N LYS A 169 10.30 12.39 -14.52
CA LYS A 169 10.57 13.82 -14.38
C LYS A 169 10.03 14.40 -13.08
N VAL A 170 8.80 14.05 -12.69
CA VAL A 170 8.22 14.44 -11.39
C VAL A 170 9.08 13.92 -10.24
N ARG A 171 9.40 12.63 -10.23
CA ARG A 171 10.25 12.02 -9.20
C ARG A 171 11.64 12.67 -9.17
N GLY A 172 12.26 12.90 -10.33
CA GLY A 172 13.55 13.58 -10.41
C GLY A 172 13.52 15.02 -9.86
N LEU A 173 12.46 15.78 -10.15
CA LEU A 173 12.27 17.11 -9.57
C LEU A 173 12.13 17.06 -8.05
N LEU A 174 11.38 16.09 -7.53
CA LEU A 174 11.15 15.92 -6.09
C LEU A 174 12.39 15.42 -5.36
N THR A 175 13.10 14.42 -5.89
CA THR A 175 14.38 13.97 -5.33
C THR A 175 15.38 15.12 -5.29
N LYS A 176 15.43 15.96 -6.33
CA LYS A 176 16.30 17.13 -6.34
C LYS A 176 15.89 18.14 -5.26
N ALA A 177 14.59 18.37 -5.08
CA ALA A 177 14.06 19.23 -4.02
C ALA A 177 14.39 18.72 -2.61
N GLU A 178 14.35 17.42 -2.38
CA GLU A 178 14.75 16.81 -1.10
C GLU A 178 16.25 16.89 -0.83
N SER A 179 17.07 16.93 -1.88
CA SER A 179 18.54 16.95 -1.79
C SER A 179 19.16 18.34 -1.65
N THR A 180 18.42 19.41 -1.98
CA THR A 180 18.97 20.78 -1.94
C THR A 180 18.88 21.37 -0.52
N PRO A 181 19.94 22.04 -0.03
CA PRO A 181 19.89 22.76 1.24
C PRO A 181 19.11 24.09 1.13
N PHE A 182 18.80 24.54 -0.08
CA PHE A 182 18.15 25.83 -0.32
C PHE A 182 16.63 25.69 -0.35
N ALA A 183 15.96 26.23 0.67
CA ALA A 183 14.50 26.18 0.80
C ALA A 183 13.77 26.72 -0.45
N ALA A 184 14.20 27.87 -0.98
CA ALA A 184 13.61 28.48 -2.17
C ALA A 184 13.78 27.64 -3.45
N GLU A 185 14.90 26.90 -3.57
CA GLU A 185 15.11 26.01 -4.72
C GLU A 185 14.25 24.75 -4.59
N ALA A 186 14.17 24.16 -3.39
CA ALA A 186 13.29 23.03 -3.11
C ALA A 186 11.82 23.37 -3.44
N GLU A 187 11.42 24.59 -3.08
CA GLU A 187 10.13 25.20 -3.41
C GLU A 187 9.92 25.32 -4.92
N ALA A 188 10.84 25.94 -5.64
CA ALA A 188 10.68 26.13 -7.09
C ALA A 188 10.59 24.79 -7.86
N LEU A 189 11.45 23.82 -7.52
CA LEU A 189 11.52 22.53 -8.20
C LEU A 189 10.23 21.73 -8.07
N SER A 190 9.61 21.79 -6.91
CA SER A 190 8.45 20.96 -6.65
C SER A 190 7.13 21.66 -6.98
N ALA A 191 7.14 23.00 -7.02
CA ALA A 191 6.07 23.78 -7.64
C ALA A 191 5.97 23.38 -9.11
N LYS A 192 7.14 23.21 -9.74
CA LYS A 192 7.22 22.74 -11.12
C LYS A 192 6.75 21.30 -11.27
N ALA A 193 7.07 20.42 -10.33
CA ALA A 193 6.56 19.05 -10.31
C ALA A 193 5.01 19.02 -10.21
N GLN A 194 4.43 19.84 -9.34
CA GLN A 194 2.98 19.94 -9.18
C GLN A 194 2.28 20.55 -10.39
N GLU A 195 2.81 21.66 -10.94
CA GLU A 195 2.30 22.26 -12.17
C GLU A 195 2.29 21.24 -13.31
N LEU A 196 3.38 20.46 -13.44
CA LEU A 196 3.52 19.42 -14.44
C LEU A 196 2.50 18.28 -14.23
N MET A 197 2.28 17.83 -12.99
CA MET A 197 1.25 16.83 -12.68
C MET A 197 -0.17 17.34 -12.94
N SER A 198 -0.50 18.55 -12.49
CA SER A 198 -1.83 19.15 -12.70
C SER A 198 -2.12 19.37 -14.19
N ARG A 199 -1.15 19.88 -14.95
CA ARG A 199 -1.26 20.03 -16.41
C ARG A 199 -1.41 18.67 -17.09
N TYR A 200 -0.61 17.68 -16.72
CA TYR A 200 -0.74 16.34 -17.28
C TYR A 200 -2.11 15.73 -16.97
N ALA A 201 -2.60 15.83 -15.74
CA ALA A 201 -3.94 15.35 -15.37
C ALA A 201 -5.04 16.01 -16.23
N PHE A 202 -4.88 17.31 -16.49
CA PHE A 202 -5.77 18.07 -17.36
C PHE A 202 -5.69 17.61 -18.82
N GLU A 203 -4.48 17.53 -19.40
CA GLU A 203 -4.25 17.07 -20.77
C GLU A 203 -4.79 15.64 -20.99
N GLN A 204 -4.61 14.75 -20.02
CA GLN A 204 -5.17 13.40 -20.05
C GLN A 204 -6.69 13.39 -19.98
N ALA A 205 -7.30 14.27 -19.17
CA ALA A 205 -8.75 14.38 -19.10
C ALA A 205 -9.34 14.89 -20.43
N VAL A 206 -8.68 15.83 -21.10
CA VAL A 206 -9.08 16.30 -22.43
C VAL A 206 -8.92 15.19 -23.47
N THR A 207 -7.76 14.51 -23.47
CA THR A 207 -7.45 13.46 -24.45
C THR A 207 -8.39 12.25 -24.33
N THR A 208 -8.83 11.94 -23.12
CA THR A 208 -9.72 10.80 -22.86
C THR A 208 -11.20 11.20 -22.77
N ALA A 209 -11.55 12.46 -23.07
CA ALA A 209 -12.92 12.96 -22.95
C ALA A 209 -13.95 12.14 -23.74
N ASP A 210 -13.56 11.64 -24.91
CA ASP A 210 -14.41 10.83 -25.79
C ASP A 210 -14.49 9.34 -25.40
N HIS A 211 -13.73 8.93 -24.37
CA HIS A 211 -13.67 7.56 -23.89
C HIS A 211 -14.42 7.41 -22.56
N PRO A 212 -15.04 6.22 -22.29
CA PRO A 212 -15.62 5.94 -21.00
C PRO A 212 -14.60 6.14 -19.87
N GLN A 213 -14.91 7.00 -18.91
CA GLN A 213 -14.05 7.25 -17.77
C GLN A 213 -14.00 6.00 -16.87
N GLN A 214 -12.80 5.53 -16.58
CA GLN A 214 -12.58 4.35 -15.75
C GLN A 214 -11.76 4.71 -14.53
N ALA A 215 -12.38 4.61 -13.35
CA ALA A 215 -11.66 4.69 -12.09
C ALA A 215 -10.87 3.41 -11.82
N THR A 216 -9.79 3.54 -11.05
CA THR A 216 -9.01 2.44 -10.49
C THR A 216 -8.94 2.55 -8.97
N ALA A 217 -8.25 1.61 -8.33
CA ALA A 217 -8.11 1.59 -6.89
C ALA A 217 -6.69 1.22 -6.46
N ARG A 218 -6.25 1.78 -5.34
CA ARG A 218 -4.96 1.47 -4.68
C ARG A 218 -5.18 1.34 -3.17
N ARG A 219 -4.22 0.74 -2.48
CA ARG A 219 -4.18 0.76 -1.01
C ARG A 219 -2.88 1.40 -0.55
N LEU A 220 -3.02 2.44 0.27
CA LEU A 220 -1.91 3.14 0.91
C LEU A 220 -1.74 2.62 2.35
N TRP A 221 -0.60 2.00 2.64
CA TRP A 221 -0.30 1.44 3.96
C TRP A 221 0.27 2.50 4.89
N LEU A 222 -0.28 2.58 6.11
CA LEU A 222 0.10 3.59 7.08
C LEU A 222 1.00 3.00 8.16
N THR A 223 2.15 3.64 8.37
CA THR A 223 3.04 3.29 9.46
C THR A 223 2.39 3.63 10.81
N GLY A 224 2.48 2.72 11.78
CA GLY A 224 2.14 3.02 13.17
C GLY A 224 3.18 3.96 13.80
N PRO A 225 2.84 4.65 14.92
CA PRO A 225 1.53 4.75 15.56
C PRO A 225 0.61 5.79 14.89
N TYR A 226 -0.60 5.98 15.44
CA TYR A 226 -1.60 7.00 15.04
C TYR A 226 -2.13 6.86 13.60
N GLN A 227 -2.40 5.62 13.18
CA GLN A 227 -2.92 5.35 11.84
C GLN A 227 -4.28 6.03 11.57
N ALA A 228 -5.17 6.18 12.57
CA ALA A 228 -6.46 6.84 12.35
C ALA A 228 -6.35 8.35 12.05
N PRO A 229 -5.55 9.16 12.77
CA PRO A 229 -5.24 10.53 12.34
C PRO A 229 -4.50 10.60 10.99
N LYS A 230 -3.56 9.68 10.73
CA LYS A 230 -2.87 9.61 9.42
C LYS A 230 -3.85 9.31 8.28
N ALA A 231 -4.85 8.45 8.52
CA ALA A 231 -5.90 8.16 7.54
C ALA A 231 -6.76 9.38 7.23
N GLN A 232 -7.02 10.26 8.21
CA GLN A 232 -7.71 11.54 7.96
C GLN A 232 -6.89 12.49 7.09
N LEU A 233 -5.56 12.48 7.26
CA LEU A 233 -4.69 13.26 6.37
C LEU A 233 -4.76 12.72 4.94
N VAL A 234 -4.75 11.40 4.75
CA VAL A 234 -4.93 10.78 3.44
C VAL A 234 -6.29 11.12 2.84
N ASP A 235 -7.36 11.06 3.64
CA ASP A 235 -8.71 11.42 3.21
C ASP A 235 -8.84 12.89 2.79
N ALA A 236 -8.19 13.79 3.54
CA ALA A 236 -8.11 15.21 3.23
C ALA A 236 -7.47 15.45 1.84
N VAL A 237 -6.36 14.76 1.57
CA VAL A 237 -5.64 14.84 0.29
C VAL A 237 -6.43 14.19 -0.83
N ALA A 238 -7.01 13.00 -0.59
CA ALA A 238 -7.82 12.28 -1.57
C ALA A 238 -9.02 13.13 -2.03
N THR A 239 -9.76 13.70 -1.08
CA THR A 239 -10.92 14.55 -1.37
C THR A 239 -10.53 15.75 -2.23
N ALA A 240 -9.41 16.42 -1.92
CA ALA A 240 -8.93 17.57 -2.69
C ALA A 240 -8.52 17.22 -4.13
N ASN A 241 -8.17 15.96 -4.37
CA ASN A 241 -7.75 15.44 -5.67
C ASN A 241 -8.83 14.59 -6.35
N ARG A 242 -10.12 14.75 -6.00
CA ARG A 242 -11.26 14.03 -6.60
C ARG A 242 -11.17 12.50 -6.45
N CYS A 243 -10.49 12.03 -5.42
CA CYS A 243 -10.44 10.63 -5.01
C CYS A 243 -11.38 10.39 -3.83
N ARG A 244 -11.85 9.15 -3.70
CA ARG A 244 -12.58 8.65 -2.54
C ARG A 244 -11.65 7.79 -1.68
N SER A 245 -11.82 7.83 -0.36
CA SER A 245 -11.00 7.04 0.57
C SER A 245 -11.83 6.20 1.54
N VAL A 246 -11.29 5.07 1.98
CA VAL A 246 -11.84 4.23 3.05
C VAL A 246 -10.72 3.70 3.94
N PHE A 247 -10.85 3.89 5.25
CA PHE A 247 -9.84 3.42 6.20
C PHE A 247 -10.15 2.00 6.69
N TYR A 248 -9.13 1.14 6.75
CA TYR A 248 -9.16 -0.19 7.36
C TYR A 248 -8.46 -0.16 8.73
N PRO A 249 -9.16 0.07 9.86
CA PRO A 249 -8.51 0.31 11.14
C PRO A 249 -7.72 -0.88 11.67
N ARG A 250 -8.16 -2.11 11.34
CA ARG A 250 -7.49 -3.34 11.77
C ARG A 250 -6.21 -3.64 10.98
N LEU A 251 -6.12 -3.13 9.75
CA LEU A 251 -4.95 -3.34 8.88
C LEU A 251 -4.01 -2.14 8.88
N GLY A 252 -4.51 -0.95 9.21
CA GLY A 252 -3.72 0.27 9.15
C GLY A 252 -3.46 0.74 7.73
N CYS A 253 -4.39 0.53 6.80
CA CYS A 253 -4.27 1.01 5.42
C CYS A 253 -5.50 1.78 4.97
N VAL A 254 -5.36 2.58 3.92
CA VAL A 254 -6.44 3.36 3.29
C VAL A 254 -6.64 2.85 1.89
N GLY A 255 -7.84 2.38 1.57
CA GLY A 255 -8.27 2.13 0.20
C GLY A 255 -8.59 3.46 -0.49
N LEU A 256 -8.02 3.69 -1.65
CA LEU A 256 -8.23 4.87 -2.48
C LEU A 256 -8.88 4.46 -3.80
N VAL A 257 -9.86 5.24 -4.25
CA VAL A 257 -10.48 5.09 -5.57
C VAL A 257 -10.43 6.43 -6.29
N GLY A 258 -9.96 6.40 -7.53
CA GLY A 258 -9.70 7.61 -8.31
C GLY A 258 -9.23 7.23 -9.70
N HIS A 259 -8.92 8.23 -10.52
CA HIS A 259 -8.20 7.99 -11.77
C HIS A 259 -6.71 7.85 -11.49
N ASP A 260 -5.97 7.17 -12.36
CA ASP A 260 -4.54 6.88 -12.16
C ASP A 260 -3.72 8.10 -11.78
N THR A 261 -3.90 9.23 -12.49
CA THR A 261 -3.18 10.47 -12.21
C THR A 261 -3.58 11.09 -10.87
N ASP A 262 -4.86 11.12 -10.55
CA ASP A 262 -5.38 11.69 -9.30
C ASP A 262 -4.90 10.85 -8.09
N LEU A 263 -4.83 9.52 -8.24
CA LEU A 263 -4.31 8.60 -7.21
C LEU A 263 -2.81 8.76 -6.99
N GLU A 264 -2.03 8.93 -8.05
CA GLU A 264 -0.59 9.15 -7.96
C GLU A 264 -0.28 10.46 -7.20
N ILE A 265 -0.98 11.55 -7.55
CA ILE A 265 -0.85 12.84 -6.85
C ILE A 265 -1.24 12.68 -5.39
N THR A 266 -2.34 11.95 -5.11
CA THR A 266 -2.81 11.70 -3.75
C THR A 266 -1.77 10.95 -2.91
N GLU A 267 -1.20 9.88 -3.45
CA GLU A 267 -0.20 9.05 -2.76
C GLU A 267 1.07 9.84 -2.45
N LEU A 268 1.56 10.61 -3.42
CA LEU A 268 2.74 11.46 -3.28
C LEU A 268 2.54 12.55 -2.23
N LEU A 269 1.45 13.32 -2.35
CA LEU A 269 1.17 14.43 -1.45
C LEU A 269 0.87 13.94 -0.02
N ALA A 270 0.11 12.85 0.12
CA ALA A 270 -0.16 12.25 1.43
C ALA A 270 1.12 11.75 2.12
N THR A 271 2.04 11.14 1.36
CA THR A 271 3.33 10.67 1.89
C THR A 271 4.20 11.84 2.35
N SER A 272 4.31 12.90 1.55
CA SER A 272 5.04 14.12 1.92
C SER A 272 4.46 14.76 3.19
N LEU A 273 3.15 14.98 3.23
CA LEU A 273 2.49 15.60 4.38
C LEU A 273 2.55 14.73 5.64
N ALA A 274 2.53 13.39 5.51
CA ALA A 274 2.71 12.50 6.64
C ALA A 274 4.12 12.64 7.25
N THR A 275 5.15 12.76 6.41
CA THR A 275 6.54 13.02 6.84
C THR A 275 6.65 14.39 7.51
N GLN A 276 6.09 15.44 6.91
CA GLN A 276 6.06 16.80 7.47
C GLN A 276 5.36 16.83 8.84
N SER A 277 4.19 16.18 8.97
CA SER A 277 3.45 16.10 10.23
C SER A 277 4.25 15.39 11.33
N THR A 278 4.99 14.33 10.97
CA THR A 278 5.82 13.56 11.91
C THR A 278 7.01 14.39 12.39
N ARG A 279 7.67 15.12 11.48
CA ARG A 279 8.75 16.05 11.83
C ARG A 279 8.24 17.16 12.75
N ALA A 280 7.13 17.81 12.40
CA ALA A 280 6.55 18.88 13.20
C ALA A 280 6.13 18.39 14.60
N LEU A 281 5.52 17.20 14.69
CA LEU A 281 5.15 16.58 15.97
C LEU A 281 6.36 16.26 16.85
N THR A 282 7.51 15.95 16.25
CA THR A 282 8.75 15.66 16.99
C THR A 282 9.29 16.90 17.70
N HIS A 283 9.13 18.07 17.08
CA HIS A 283 9.49 19.37 17.65
C HIS A 283 8.37 20.00 18.51
N ALA A 284 7.18 19.41 18.55
CA ALA A 284 6.07 19.92 19.35
C ALA A 284 6.33 19.74 20.87
N PRO A 285 5.91 20.71 21.71
CA PRO A 285 6.21 20.71 23.15
C PRO A 285 5.51 19.59 23.93
N GLY A 286 4.34 19.13 23.46
CA GLY A 286 3.58 18.10 24.16
C GLY A 286 3.98 16.67 23.79
N ARG A 287 4.12 15.81 24.81
CA ARG A 287 4.52 14.39 24.63
C ARG A 287 3.42 13.38 24.92
N THR A 288 2.31 13.80 25.53
CA THR A 288 1.22 12.88 25.92
C THR A 288 0.50 12.31 24.69
N ARG A 289 -0.08 11.11 24.84
CA ARG A 289 -0.88 10.48 23.78
C ARG A 289 -2.04 11.38 23.32
N ALA A 290 -2.73 12.02 24.27
CA ALA A 290 -3.84 12.92 23.98
C ALA A 290 -3.39 14.15 23.18
N TYR A 291 -2.23 14.74 23.53
CA TYR A 291 -1.64 15.84 22.78
C TYR A 291 -1.28 15.42 21.35
N ARG A 292 -0.53 14.33 21.19
CA ARG A 292 -0.07 13.84 19.88
C ARG A 292 -1.25 13.47 18.97
N HIS A 293 -2.28 12.85 19.54
CA HIS A 293 -3.52 12.55 18.82
C HIS A 293 -4.22 13.83 18.37
N ALA A 294 -4.45 14.79 19.27
CA ALA A 294 -5.10 16.05 18.94
C ALA A 294 -4.32 16.86 17.89
N PHE A 295 -2.98 16.86 17.98
CA PHE A 295 -2.09 17.47 17.00
C PHE A 295 -2.31 16.90 15.60
N LEU A 296 -2.27 15.57 15.44
CA LEU A 296 -2.38 14.95 14.12
C LEU A 296 -3.79 15.10 13.52
N VAL A 297 -4.83 15.06 14.36
CA VAL A 297 -6.21 15.32 13.91
C VAL A 297 -6.36 16.77 13.44
N ALA A 298 -5.87 17.74 14.23
CA ALA A 298 -5.92 19.15 13.86
C ALA A 298 -5.09 19.44 12.60
N TYR A 299 -3.92 18.81 12.47
CA TYR A 299 -3.07 18.94 11.29
C TYR A 299 -3.81 18.47 10.02
N ALA A 300 -4.40 17.28 10.06
CA ALA A 300 -5.19 16.75 8.95
C ALA A 300 -6.40 17.65 8.61
N HIS A 301 -7.11 18.11 9.64
CA HIS A 301 -8.25 19.02 9.48
C HIS A 301 -7.86 20.33 8.79
N ARG A 302 -6.75 20.94 9.21
CA ARG A 302 -6.29 22.20 8.64
C ARG A 302 -5.74 22.04 7.23
N VAL A 303 -5.02 20.96 6.95
CA VAL A 303 -4.62 20.59 5.59
C VAL A 303 -5.83 20.47 4.68
N HIS A 304 -6.89 19.78 5.11
CA HIS A 304 -8.12 19.65 4.35
C HIS A 304 -8.72 21.01 3.97
N GLN A 305 -8.88 21.90 4.95
CA GLN A 305 -9.39 23.26 4.71
C GLN A 305 -8.56 24.01 3.67
N ARG A 306 -7.23 24.00 3.84
CA ARG A 306 -6.32 24.73 2.96
C ARG A 306 -6.33 24.16 1.53
N LEU A 307 -6.40 22.84 1.38
CA LEU A 307 -6.51 22.19 0.07
C LEU A 307 -7.84 22.51 -0.62
N LEU A 308 -8.97 22.47 0.10
CA LEU A 308 -10.27 22.85 -0.47
C LEU A 308 -10.30 24.31 -0.93
N THR A 309 -9.73 25.23 -0.14
CA THR A 309 -9.60 26.63 -0.55
C THR A 309 -8.75 26.78 -1.81
N ALA A 310 -7.65 26.03 -1.92
CA ALA A 310 -6.80 26.05 -3.11
C ALA A 310 -7.50 25.46 -4.34
N THR A 311 -8.30 24.40 -4.20
CA THR A 311 -9.06 23.84 -5.32
C THR A 311 -10.19 24.77 -5.77
N ALA A 312 -10.83 25.50 -4.85
CA ALA A 312 -11.91 26.42 -5.17
C ALA A 312 -11.47 27.62 -6.04
N THR A 313 -10.20 28.06 -5.93
CA THR A 313 -9.66 29.15 -6.75
C THR A 313 -9.26 28.69 -8.16
N VAL A 314 -9.03 27.39 -8.35
CA VAL A 314 -8.72 26.78 -9.65
C VAL A 314 -10.02 26.30 -10.30
N ARG A 315 -10.87 27.25 -10.72
CA ARG A 315 -12.04 26.90 -11.56
C ARG A 315 -11.61 26.72 -13.02
N PRO A 316 -12.12 25.70 -13.73
CA PRO A 316 -11.86 25.57 -15.15
C PRO A 316 -12.38 26.81 -15.86
N THR A 317 -11.50 27.50 -16.58
CA THR A 317 -11.85 28.70 -17.37
C THR A 317 -12.80 28.37 -18.52
N SER A 318 -12.89 27.08 -18.89
CA SER A 318 -13.77 26.57 -19.93
C SER A 318 -14.87 25.69 -19.34
N THR A 319 -16.13 26.02 -19.68
CA THR A 319 -17.31 25.22 -19.34
C THR A 319 -17.36 23.87 -20.08
N ALA A 320 -16.61 23.72 -21.18
CA ALA A 320 -16.57 22.50 -21.98
C ALA A 320 -16.01 21.28 -21.22
N LEU A 321 -15.31 21.49 -20.11
CA LEU A 321 -14.70 20.43 -19.30
C LEU A 321 -15.58 19.93 -18.16
N VAL A 322 -16.65 20.65 -17.85
CA VAL A 322 -17.57 20.28 -16.78
C VAL A 322 -18.14 18.86 -17.01
N PRO A 323 -18.60 18.48 -18.22
CA PRO A 323 -19.13 17.13 -18.46
C PRO A 323 -18.09 16.01 -18.22
N VAL A 324 -16.84 16.25 -18.61
CA VAL A 324 -15.74 15.29 -18.43
C VAL A 324 -15.46 15.09 -16.94
N LEU A 325 -15.38 16.18 -16.18
CA LEU A 325 -15.17 16.12 -14.73
C LEU A 325 -16.33 15.42 -14.01
N THR A 326 -17.58 15.70 -14.40
CA THR A 326 -18.76 15.01 -13.86
C THR A 326 -18.74 13.52 -14.20
N SER A 327 -18.38 13.14 -15.42
CA SER A 327 -18.25 11.73 -15.82
C SER A 327 -17.17 11.00 -15.02
N ARG A 328 -16.04 11.67 -14.77
CA ARG A 328 -14.95 11.16 -13.92
C ARG A 328 -15.42 10.93 -12.48
N GLU A 329 -16.06 11.92 -11.88
CA GLU A 329 -16.59 11.80 -10.52
C GLU A 329 -17.60 10.65 -10.41
N ALA A 330 -18.51 10.51 -11.38
CA ALA A 330 -19.45 9.40 -11.44
C ALA A 330 -18.76 8.03 -11.54
N ALA A 331 -17.70 7.91 -12.34
CA ALA A 331 -16.92 6.67 -12.45
C ALA A 331 -16.23 6.29 -11.13
N VAL A 332 -15.70 7.29 -10.41
CA VAL A 332 -15.10 7.10 -9.08
C VAL A 332 -16.15 6.65 -8.07
N ASP A 333 -17.31 7.29 -8.03
CA ASP A 333 -18.39 6.95 -7.11
C ASP A 333 -18.97 5.56 -7.37
N ALA A 334 -19.18 5.20 -8.65
CA ALA A 334 -19.64 3.88 -9.05
C ALA A 334 -18.65 2.80 -8.60
N LYS A 335 -17.35 2.98 -8.86
CA LYS A 335 -16.33 2.00 -8.47
C LYS A 335 -16.15 1.92 -6.95
N PHE A 336 -16.20 3.05 -6.24
CA PHE A 336 -16.12 3.08 -4.79
C PHE A 336 -17.29 2.33 -4.15
N THR A 337 -18.50 2.54 -4.65
CA THR A 337 -19.71 1.85 -4.17
C THR A 337 -19.64 0.34 -4.42
N ALA A 338 -19.12 -0.08 -5.58
CA ALA A 338 -18.94 -1.48 -5.92
C ALA A 338 -17.88 -2.18 -5.03
N LEU A 339 -16.76 -1.50 -4.74
CA LEU A 339 -15.66 -2.09 -3.94
C LEU A 339 -15.95 -2.11 -2.44
N PHE A 340 -16.70 -1.14 -1.92
CA PHE A 340 -16.89 -0.96 -0.47
C PHE A 340 -18.38 -0.84 -0.09
N PRO A 341 -19.15 -1.92 -0.25
CA PRO A 341 -20.53 -1.94 0.23
C PRO A 341 -20.57 -1.83 1.76
N GLY A 342 -21.46 -1.00 2.30
CA GLY A 342 -21.73 -0.96 3.74
C GLY A 342 -20.72 -0.19 4.60
N ILE A 343 -19.96 0.75 4.03
CA ILE A 343 -19.07 1.61 4.82
C ILE A 343 -19.83 2.46 5.85
N ARG A 344 -19.15 2.80 6.94
CA ARG A 344 -19.66 3.69 7.99
C ARG A 344 -18.77 4.91 8.12
N THR A 345 -19.39 6.08 8.18
CA THR A 345 -18.68 7.33 8.48
C THR A 345 -18.42 7.40 9.98
N ARG A 346 -17.18 7.69 10.37
CA ARG A 346 -16.79 7.88 11.77
C ARG A 346 -16.28 9.30 11.95
N ARG A 347 -16.79 9.99 12.98
CA ARG A 347 -16.20 11.25 13.43
C ARG A 347 -15.05 10.97 14.39
N THR A 348 -13.97 11.72 14.24
CA THR A 348 -12.84 11.67 15.18
C THR A 348 -12.93 12.84 16.14
N THR A 349 -12.69 12.56 17.42
CA THR A 349 -12.66 13.57 18.48
C THR A 349 -11.23 13.83 18.94
N ALA A 350 -10.95 15.08 19.33
CA ALA A 350 -9.68 15.49 19.90
C ALA A 350 -9.97 16.28 21.19
N THR A 351 -9.35 15.89 22.31
CA THR A 351 -9.68 16.41 23.64
C THR A 351 -8.59 17.29 24.25
N ASN A 352 -7.49 17.51 23.55
CA ASN A 352 -6.36 18.30 24.05
C ASN A 352 -6.23 19.62 23.26
N PRO A 353 -6.61 20.77 23.85
CA PRO A 353 -6.62 22.06 23.15
C PRO A 353 -5.24 22.53 22.70
N SER A 354 -4.19 22.35 23.51
CA SER A 354 -2.84 22.79 23.15
C SER A 354 -2.23 21.95 22.02
N GLY A 355 -2.51 20.65 22.01
CA GLY A 355 -2.18 19.75 20.90
C GLY A 355 -2.91 20.14 19.62
N TRP A 356 -4.21 20.46 19.74
CA TRP A 356 -5.01 20.94 18.61
C TRP A 356 -4.42 22.22 18.01
N GLN A 357 -4.17 23.25 18.82
CA GLN A 357 -3.59 24.51 18.37
C GLN A 357 -2.21 24.32 17.71
N ALA A 358 -1.34 23.52 18.31
CA ALA A 358 -0.04 23.22 17.73
C ALA A 358 -0.15 22.47 16.38
N GLY A 359 -1.14 21.57 16.24
CA GLY A 359 -1.42 20.88 14.99
C GLY A 359 -1.91 21.82 13.89
N LEU A 360 -2.78 22.77 14.22
CA LEU A 360 -3.21 23.83 13.30
C LEU A 360 -2.02 24.67 12.83
N ALA A 361 -1.20 25.18 13.77
CA ALA A 361 -0.04 26.01 13.45
C ALA A 361 0.98 25.27 12.58
N ALA A 362 1.25 23.99 12.89
CA ALA A 362 2.12 23.15 12.06
C ALA A 362 1.54 22.92 10.66
N ALA A 363 0.23 22.70 10.56
CA ALA A 363 -0.44 22.57 9.27
C ALA A 363 -0.52 23.89 8.51
N ASP A 364 -0.50 25.06 9.14
CA ASP A 364 -0.38 26.34 8.43
C ASP A 364 1.01 26.52 7.82
N GLN A 365 2.05 25.93 8.42
CA GLN A 365 3.41 25.92 7.87
C GLN A 365 3.66 24.78 6.87
N ALA A 366 2.76 23.80 6.81
CA ALA A 366 2.90 22.68 5.89
C ALA A 366 2.90 23.14 4.43
N ASP A 367 3.69 22.45 3.62
CA ASP A 367 3.70 22.64 2.19
C ASP A 367 2.69 21.71 1.53
N LEU A 368 1.63 22.32 1.00
CA LEU A 368 0.49 21.62 0.37
C LEU A 368 0.67 21.47 -1.13
N HIS A 369 1.56 22.26 -1.68
CA HIS A 369 2.12 21.96 -2.96
C HIS A 369 3.29 21.04 -2.64
N PRO A 370 3.54 19.99 -3.42
CA PRO A 370 4.74 19.22 -3.23
C PRO A 370 6.03 20.04 -3.30
N HIS A 371 6.01 21.35 -3.63
CA HIS A 371 6.54 22.46 -2.79
C HIS A 371 6.19 23.80 -3.45
N ARG A 372 5.56 24.76 -2.79
CA ARG A 372 5.47 26.14 -3.29
C ARG A 372 5.31 27.04 -2.09
N ARG A 373 6.38 27.70 -1.69
CA ARG A 373 6.26 29.05 -1.15
C ARG A 373 7.05 29.99 -2.02
N VAL A 374 6.38 31.07 -2.38
CA VAL A 374 7.03 32.28 -2.86
C VAL A 374 7.19 33.10 -1.60
N ALA A 375 8.42 33.34 -1.18
CA ALA A 375 8.69 34.27 -0.10
C ALA A 375 8.43 35.70 -0.61
N SER A 376 7.56 36.40 0.11
CA SER A 376 7.49 37.87 0.16
C SER A 376 8.65 38.44 0.97
#